data_AF-A0A482WZ73-F1
#
_entry.id   AF-A0A482WZ73-F1
#
_cell.length_a   1.000
_cell.length_b   1.000
_cell.length_c   1.000
_cell.angle_alpha   90.00
_cell.angle_beta   90.00
_cell.angle_gamma   90.00
#
_symmetry.space_group_name_H-M   'P 1'
#
loop_
_entity.id
_entity.type
_entity.pdbx_description
1 polymer ?
#
loop_
_entity_poly.entity_id
_entity_poly.type
_entity_poly.pdbx_seq_one_letter_code
_entity_poly.pdbx_strand_id
1 'polypeptide(L)' 'VMSMANAGPNSNGSQFFITTVKTPWLDNKHVVFGAVVEGMDVVKKLESYGSQSGKTTSKIVIGNCGQL' A
#
# COMPACT_ATOMS: atom_id res chain seq x y z
N VAL A 1 7.01 -3.62 -0.32
CA VAL A 1 7.41 -2.71 0.79
C VAL A 1 6.16 -2.04 1.32
N MET A 2 6.05 -1.78 2.63
CA MET A 2 4.92 -1.07 3.23
C MET A 2 5.35 0.34 3.66
N SER A 3 4.60 1.36 3.25
CA SER A 3 5.00 2.78 3.35
C SER A 3 3.82 3.73 3.59
N MET A 4 4.07 4.87 4.21
CA MET A 4 3.05 5.86 4.57
C MET A 4 2.64 6.72 3.36
N ALA A 5 1.33 6.82 3.11
CA ALA A 5 0.79 7.83 2.21
C ALA A 5 0.72 9.19 2.93
N ASN A 6 0.94 10.27 2.18
CA ASN A 6 0.93 11.64 2.70
C ASN A 6 0.51 12.64 1.63
N ALA A 7 0.25 13.88 2.03
CA ALA A 7 -0.04 15.04 1.18
C ALA A 7 1.13 16.04 1.16
N GLY A 8 2.37 15.55 1.32
CA GLY A 8 3.58 16.35 1.49
C GLY A 8 4.29 16.14 2.83
N PRO A 9 5.39 16.86 3.08
CA PRO A 9 6.21 16.68 4.28
C PRO A 9 5.39 16.78 5.57
N ASN A 10 5.65 15.88 6.52
CA ASN A 10 5.03 15.86 7.85
C ASN A 10 3.49 15.79 7.88
N SER A 11 2.88 15.17 6.87
CA SER A 11 1.41 14.99 6.78
C SER A 11 0.98 13.53 6.81
N ASN A 12 1.75 12.68 7.49
CA ASN A 12 1.38 11.27 7.66
C ASN A 12 0.15 11.17 8.57
N GLY A 13 -0.83 10.38 8.14
CA GLY A 13 -2.01 10.01 8.93
C GLY A 13 -2.03 8.49 9.17
N SER A 14 -3.13 7.85 8.82
CA SER A 14 -3.29 6.38 8.87
C SER A 14 -3.22 5.70 7.50
N GLN A 15 -3.20 6.47 6.41
CA GLN A 15 -3.16 5.91 5.06
C GLN A 15 -1.78 5.33 4.76
N PHE A 16 -1.76 4.12 4.20
CA PHE A 16 -0.55 3.43 3.80
C PHE A 16 -0.73 2.80 2.42
N PHE A 17 0.38 2.41 1.81
CA PHE A 17 0.40 1.64 0.58
C PHE A 17 1.40 0.50 0.65
N ILE A 18 1.17 -0.53 -0.18
CA ILE A 18 2.08 -1.64 -0.37
C ILE A 18 2.58 -1.59 -1.82
N THR A 19 3.89 -1.55 -2.00
CA THR A 19 4.49 -1.54 -3.34
C THR A 19 4.48 -2.94 -3.96
N THR A 20 4.07 -3.01 -5.23
CA THR A 20 4.04 -4.24 -6.04
C THR A 20 5.21 -4.33 -7.03
N VAL A 21 5.97 -3.25 -7.16
CA VAL A 21 7.21 -3.08 -7.94
C VAL A 21 8.21 -2.20 -7.16
N LYS A 22 9.44 -2.05 -7.64
CA LYS A 22 10.41 -1.10 -7.09
C LYS A 22 10.01 0.34 -7.48
N THR A 23 10.02 1.26 -6.52
CA THR A 23 9.56 2.65 -6.70
C THR A 23 10.56 3.67 -6.15
N PRO A 24 11.80 3.73 -6.68
CA PRO A 24 12.87 4.60 -6.13
C PRO A 24 12.54 6.10 -6.17
N TRP A 25 11.61 6.53 -7.03
CA TRP A 25 11.18 7.94 -7.09
C TRP A 25 10.37 8.41 -5.85
N LEU A 26 9.99 7.48 -4.96
CA LEU A 26 9.30 7.74 -3.69
C LEU A 26 10.27 7.89 -2.50
N ASP A 27 11.56 7.61 -2.70
CA ASP A 27 12.56 7.67 -1.64
C ASP A 27 12.65 9.10 -1.08
N ASN A 28 12.80 9.21 0.25
CA ASN A 28 12.78 10.46 1.01
C ASN A 28 11.47 11.29 0.95
N LYS A 29 10.44 10.80 0.24
CA LYS A 29 9.10 11.43 0.20
C LYS A 29 8.08 10.67 1.03
N HIS A 30 8.23 9.36 1.12
CA HIS A 30 7.36 8.48 1.89
C HIS A 30 8.19 7.63 2.86
N VAL A 31 7.69 7.50 4.09
CA VAL A 31 8.37 6.73 5.13
C VAL A 31 8.04 5.26 4.96
N VAL A 32 9.08 4.45 4.73
CA VAL A 32 8.99 2.98 4.76
C VAL A 32 9.02 2.51 6.22
N PHE A 33 8.06 1.68 6.61
CA PHE A 33 7.92 1.21 7.99
C PHE A 33 7.73 -0.30 8.12
N GLY A 34 7.72 -1.06 7.02
CA GLY A 34 7.63 -2.52 7.08
C GLY A 34 7.68 -3.20 5.73
N ALA A 35 7.51 -4.52 5.75
CA ALA A 35 7.40 -5.36 4.57
C ALA A 35 6.33 -6.44 4.80
N VAL A 36 5.69 -6.85 3.70
CA VAL A 36 4.79 -8.01 3.70
C VAL A 36 5.68 -9.26 3.75
N VAL A 37 5.57 -10.03 4.83
CA VAL A 37 6.34 -11.28 5.02
C VAL A 37 5.59 -12.49 4.48
N GLU A 38 4.25 -12.45 4.50
CA GLU A 38 3.35 -13.50 4.02
C GLU A 38 2.16 -12.87 3.29
N GLY A 39 1.57 -13.58 2.32
CA GLY A 39 0.35 -13.14 1.62
C GLY A 39 0.58 -12.15 0.45
N MET A 40 1.78 -12.11 -0.15
CA MET A 40 2.03 -11.27 -1.33
C MET A 40 1.19 -11.67 -2.55
N ASP A 41 0.77 -12.93 -2.65
CA ASP A 41 -0.20 -13.41 -3.64
C ASP A 41 -1.57 -12.73 -3.48
N VAL A 42 -2.02 -12.53 -2.23
CA VAL A 42 -3.24 -11.76 -1.94
C VAL A 42 -3.07 -10.31 -2.38
N VAL A 43 -1.92 -9.68 -2.08
CA VAL A 43 -1.62 -8.32 -2.55
C VAL A 43 -1.66 -8.24 -4.08
N LYS A 44 -1.10 -9.23 -4.79
CA LYS A 44 -1.14 -9.29 -6.26
C LYS A 44 -2.55 -9.51 -6.81
N LYS A 45 -3.37 -10.30 -6.11
CA LYS A 45 -4.78 -10.44 -6.45
C LYS A 45 -5.52 -9.10 -6.29
N LEU A 46 -5.27 -8.36 -5.21
CA LEU A 46 -5.83 -7.01 -5.02
C LEU A 46 -5.43 -6.05 -6.14
N GLU A 47 -4.16 -6.09 -6.56
CA GLU A 47 -3.63 -5.30 -7.69
C GLU A 47 -4.42 -5.54 -9.00
N SER A 48 -4.84 -6.78 -9.27
CA SER A 48 -5.63 -7.11 -10.48
C SER A 48 -7.02 -6.46 -10.55
N TYR A 49 -7.56 -5.98 -9.42
CA TYR A 49 -8.81 -5.21 -9.40
C TYR A 49 -8.59 -3.71 -9.61
N GLY A 50 -7.34 -3.26 -9.73
CA GLY A 50 -6.98 -1.87 -9.97
C GLY A 50 -7.17 -1.43 -11.43
N SER A 51 -6.97 -0.14 -11.66
CA SER A 51 -6.92 0.46 -13.00
C SER A 51 -5.87 1.58 -13.02
N GLN A 52 -5.54 2.08 -14.21
CA GLN A 52 -4.54 3.16 -14.34
C GLN A 52 -4.92 4.45 -13.59
N SER A 53 -6.21 4.71 -13.37
CA SER A 53 -6.70 5.86 -12.59
C SER A 53 -6.68 5.62 -11.07
N GLY A 54 -6.32 4.42 -10.62
CA GLY A 54 -6.41 4.00 -9.22
C GLY A 54 -7.81 3.56 -8.77
N LYS A 55 -8.86 3.75 -9.60
CA LYS A 55 -10.21 3.27 -9.29
C LYS A 55 -10.26 1.75 -9.37
N THR A 56 -10.82 1.10 -8.36
CA THR A 56 -11.00 -0.36 -8.34
C THR A 56 -12.28 -0.79 -9.06
N THR A 57 -12.27 -1.97 -9.65
CA THR A 57 -13.44 -2.60 -10.29
C THR A 57 -14.38 -3.28 -9.29
N SER A 58 -13.94 -3.47 -8.06
CA SER A 58 -14.70 -4.08 -6.97
C SER A 58 -14.38 -3.40 -5.64
N LYS A 59 -15.28 -3.53 -4.66
CA LYS A 59 -15.07 -3.00 -3.31
C LYS A 59 -14.07 -3.89 -2.56
N ILE A 60 -12.96 -3.30 -2.13
CA ILE A 60 -11.92 -3.98 -1.35
C ILE A 60 -12.01 -3.50 0.10
N VAL A 61 -12.05 -4.42 1.06
CA VAL A 61 -12.21 -4.12 2.48
C VAL A 61 -11.28 -5.01 3.30
N ILE A 62 -10.65 -4.44 4.33
CA ILE A 62 -9.99 -5.21 5.38
C ILE A 62 -11.09 -5.78 6.28
N GLY A 63 -11.41 -7.07 6.12
CA GLY A 63 -12.49 -7.70 6.88
C GLY A 63 -12.17 -7.92 8.36
N ASN A 64 -10.88 -8.14 8.68
CA ASN A 64 -10.38 -8.26 10.05
C ASN A 64 -8.88 -7.91 10.08
N CYS A 65 -8.37 -7.43 11.21
CA CYS A 65 -6.96 -7.12 11.43
C CYS A 65 -6.59 -7.21 12.93
N GLY A 66 -5.30 -7.40 13.23
CA GLY A 66 -4.81 -7.51 14.60
C GLY A 66 -3.31 -7.73 14.65
N GLN A 67 -2.79 -7.89 15.87
CA GLN A 67 -1.42 -8.28 16.13
C GLN A 67 -1.39 -9.79 16.41
N LEU A 68 -0.39 -10.50 15.85
CA LEU A 68 -0.11 -11.90 16.15
C LEU A 68 0.52 -12.06 17.53
#